data_AF-A0A7Y4W116-F1
#
_entry.id   AF-A0A7Y4W116-F1
#
_cell.length_a   1.000
_cell.length_b   1.000
_cell.length_c   1.000
_cell.angle_alpha   90.00
_cell.angle_beta   90.00
_cell.angle_gamma   90.00
#
_symmetry.space_group_name_H-M   'P 1'
#
loop_
_entity.id
_entity.type
_entity.pdbx_description
1 polymer ?
#
loop_
_entity_poly.entity_id
_entity_poly.type
_entity_poly.pdbx_seq_one_letter_code
_entity_poly.pdbx_strand_id
1 'polypeptide(L)'
;MIQEVIQPEIDYVLEEGPLLQPVINEEMAVIETQGNDYYLDRQSGFESNARSYPRRLPIAIRRADGVFVEDMDGRRYMDCLAGAGALALGHHHPVVVEAIRRTLADGVPFQTLDLTTPVKDRFVETLFSSLPKAFADQARIQFCGPSGADAIEAAVKLVKTATGRRSILAFHGAYHGMTHGALGLTGE
;
A
#
# COMPACT_ATOMS: atom_id res chain seq x y z
N MET A 1 -24.89 -6.50 -27.12
CA MET A 1 -24.17 -7.75 -26.84
C MET A 1 -23.39 -7.51 -25.57
N ILE A 2 -23.92 -7.99 -24.45
CA ILE A 2 -23.39 -7.74 -23.11
C ILE A 2 -22.36 -8.85 -22.90
N GLN A 3 -21.08 -8.51 -22.81
CA GLN A 3 -20.04 -9.48 -22.47
C GLN A 3 -20.20 -9.82 -20.99
N GLU A 4 -20.48 -11.09 -20.70
CA GLU A 4 -20.42 -11.66 -19.37
C GLU A 4 -18.99 -11.47 -18.82
N VAL A 5 -18.90 -10.69 -17.75
CA VAL A 5 -17.70 -10.62 -16.91
C VAL A 5 -17.66 -11.93 -16.13
N ILE A 6 -16.86 -12.87 -16.61
CA ILE A 6 -16.53 -14.09 -15.87
C ILE A 6 -15.76 -13.64 -14.63
N GLN A 7 -16.44 -13.59 -13.48
CA GLN A 7 -15.75 -13.49 -12.20
C GLN A 7 -15.06 -14.84 -11.95
N PRO A 8 -13.74 -14.88 -11.73
CA PRO A 8 -13.10 -16.11 -11.31
C PRO A 8 -13.60 -16.44 -9.89
N GLU A 9 -14.25 -17.59 -9.72
CA GLU A 9 -14.39 -18.23 -8.41
C GLU A 9 -12.99 -18.46 -7.86
N ILE A 10 -12.64 -17.75 -6.78
CA ILE A 10 -11.35 -17.91 -6.12
C ILE A 10 -11.46 -19.10 -5.16
N ASP A 11 -11.25 -20.30 -5.69
CA ASP A 11 -11.00 -21.48 -4.85
C ASP A 11 -9.54 -21.46 -4.38
N TYR A 12 -9.35 -21.19 -3.08
CA TYR A 12 -8.07 -21.37 -2.42
C TYR A 12 -7.86 -22.85 -2.12
N VAL A 13 -7.17 -23.58 -3.00
CA VAL A 13 -6.52 -24.83 -2.61
C VAL A 13 -5.08 -24.51 -2.24
N LEU A 14 -4.85 -24.15 -0.97
CA LEU A 14 -3.54 -24.23 -0.35
C LEU A 14 -3.30 -25.72 -0.05
N GLU A 15 -2.22 -26.31 -0.55
CA GLU A 15 -1.85 -27.67 -0.14
C GLU A 15 -1.78 -27.73 1.40
N GLU A 16 -2.52 -28.68 1.95
CA GLU A 16 -2.87 -28.79 3.36
C GLU A 16 -1.64 -29.05 4.25
N GLY A 17 -0.96 -27.98 4.63
CA GLY A 17 -0.08 -28.00 5.80
C GLY A 17 -0.96 -28.04 7.06
N PRO A 18 -0.73 -28.95 8.03
CA PRO A 18 -1.64 -29.25 9.14
C PRO A 18 -1.85 -28.14 10.19
N LEU A 19 -1.42 -26.90 9.91
CA LEU A 19 -1.37 -25.80 10.87
C LEU A 19 -2.27 -24.60 10.52
N LEU A 20 -2.94 -24.55 9.36
CA LEU A 20 -3.63 -23.32 8.91
C LEU A 20 -5.13 -23.46 8.57
N GLN A 21 -5.67 -24.66 8.42
CA GLN A 21 -7.02 -24.85 7.86
C GLN A 21 -8.23 -24.76 8.82
N PRO A 22 -8.14 -24.97 10.15
CA PRO A 22 -9.33 -24.83 11.00
C PRO A 22 -9.67 -23.39 11.43
N VAL A 23 -8.70 -22.47 11.45
CA VAL A 23 -8.86 -21.15 12.10
C VAL A 23 -9.60 -20.14 11.22
N ILE A 24 -9.43 -20.22 9.89
CA ILE A 24 -9.90 -19.19 8.95
C ILE A 24 -11.43 -19.23 8.78
N ASN A 25 -12.06 -20.40 8.82
CA ASN A 25 -13.47 -20.54 8.45
C ASN A 25 -14.44 -19.98 9.49
N GLU A 26 -14.19 -20.20 10.79
CA GLU A 26 -15.04 -19.67 11.85
C GLU A 26 -14.88 -18.15 12.01
N GLU A 27 -13.65 -17.63 11.90
CA GLU A 27 -13.39 -16.18 11.96
C GLU A 27 -14.06 -15.42 10.81
N MET A 28 -14.03 -15.98 9.59
CA MET A 28 -14.70 -15.38 8.44
C MET A 28 -16.23 -15.39 8.58
N ALA A 29 -16.82 -16.46 9.14
CA ALA A 29 -18.26 -16.52 9.40
C ALA A 29 -18.71 -15.49 10.44
N VAL A 30 -17.89 -15.21 11.47
CA VAL A 30 -18.17 -14.16 12.45
C VAL A 30 -18.13 -12.78 11.78
N ILE A 31 -17.21 -12.55 10.84
CA ILE A 31 -17.11 -11.28 10.11
C ILE A 31 -18.40 -10.98 9.34
N GLU A 32 -19.00 -11.96 8.67
CA GLU A 32 -20.17 -11.75 7.81
C GLU A 32 -21.47 -11.39 8.55
N THR A 33 -21.50 -11.50 9.88
CA THR A 33 -22.72 -11.26 10.70
C THR A 33 -22.79 -9.87 11.34
N GLN A 34 -21.72 -9.07 11.27
CA GLN A 34 -21.62 -7.79 11.97
C GLN A 34 -21.75 -6.60 11.00
N GLY A 35 -22.34 -5.51 11.47
CA GLY A 35 -22.47 -4.25 10.72
C GLY A 35 -21.36 -3.24 11.03
N ASN A 36 -21.43 -2.07 10.39
CA ASN A 36 -20.44 -1.00 10.57
C ASN A 36 -20.25 -0.57 12.04
N ASP A 37 -21.35 -0.38 12.77
CA ASP A 37 -21.33 0.11 14.16
C ASP A 37 -20.54 -0.82 15.10
N TYR A 38 -20.64 -2.13 14.90
CA TYR A 38 -19.89 -3.12 15.70
C TYR A 38 -18.38 -2.90 15.59
N TYR A 39 -17.86 -2.73 14.37
CA TYR A 39 -16.42 -2.55 14.16
C TYR A 39 -15.92 -1.17 14.58
N LEU A 40 -16.72 -0.13 14.35
CA LEU A 40 -16.37 1.24 14.73
C LEU A 40 -16.35 1.42 16.26
N ASP A 41 -17.30 0.80 16.97
CA ASP A 41 -17.29 0.77 18.45
C ASP A 41 -16.03 0.09 18.98
N ARG A 42 -15.70 -1.09 18.45
CA ARG A 42 -14.47 -1.81 18.80
C ARG A 42 -13.23 -0.98 18.50
N GLN A 43 -13.12 -0.41 17.30
CA GLN A 43 -12.02 0.49 16.91
C GLN A 43 -11.85 1.62 17.94
N SER A 44 -12.94 2.18 18.44
CA SER A 44 -12.91 3.24 19.44
C SER A 44 -12.31 2.81 20.78
N GLY A 45 -12.43 1.53 21.14
CA GLY A 45 -11.90 0.96 22.37
C GLY A 45 -10.40 0.70 22.37
N PHE A 46 -9.75 0.54 21.20
CA PHE A 46 -8.33 0.15 21.13
C PHE A 46 -7.42 1.03 20.25
N GLU A 47 -7.95 1.80 19.31
CA GLU A 47 -7.12 2.68 18.48
C GLU A 47 -7.00 4.10 19.06
N SER A 48 -5.84 4.74 18.81
CA SER A 48 -5.60 6.13 19.19
C SER A 48 -6.59 7.11 18.55
N ASN A 49 -6.92 8.17 19.29
CA ASN A 49 -7.70 9.30 18.79
C ASN A 49 -7.00 10.09 17.67
N ALA A 50 -5.72 9.82 17.35
CA ALA A 50 -5.03 10.48 16.24
C ALA A 50 -5.59 10.11 14.84
N ARG A 51 -6.43 9.08 14.71
CA ARG A 51 -7.03 8.66 13.43
C ARG A 51 -7.90 9.76 12.81
N SER A 52 -7.81 9.91 11.49
CA SER A 52 -8.50 10.96 10.72
C SER A 52 -9.62 10.43 9.81
N TYR A 53 -9.36 9.39 9.01
CA TYR A 53 -10.33 8.89 8.02
C TYR A 53 -11.63 8.37 8.63
N PRO A 54 -11.63 7.51 9.68
CA PRO A 54 -12.87 6.98 10.24
C PRO A 54 -13.79 8.05 10.85
N ARG A 55 -13.26 9.24 11.17
CA ARG A 55 -14.07 10.38 11.65
C ARG A 55 -14.92 11.01 10.54
N ARG A 56 -14.48 10.92 9.29
CA ARG A 56 -15.16 11.50 8.12
C ARG A 56 -15.89 10.44 7.29
N LEU A 57 -15.38 9.22 7.31
CA LEU A 57 -15.92 8.05 6.62
C LEU A 57 -16.13 6.94 7.66
N PRO A 58 -17.19 7.01 8.49
CA PRO A 58 -17.46 6.03 9.55
C PRO A 58 -18.04 4.75 8.94
N ILE A 59 -17.21 3.99 8.23
CA ILE A 59 -17.56 2.70 7.62
C ILE A 59 -16.51 1.67 7.98
N ALA A 60 -16.93 0.41 8.09
CA ALA A 60 -16.04 -0.74 8.14
C ALA A 60 -16.04 -1.41 6.77
N ILE A 61 -14.86 -1.56 6.15
CA ILE A 61 -14.76 -2.06 4.77
C ILE A 61 -14.80 -3.59 4.80
N ARG A 62 -15.76 -4.19 4.07
CA ARG A 62 -15.89 -5.64 3.89
C ARG A 62 -15.01 -6.14 2.74
N ARG A 63 -15.15 -5.50 1.58
CA ARG A 63 -14.44 -5.87 0.34
C ARG A 63 -14.29 -4.67 -0.56
N ALA A 64 -13.34 -4.73 -1.49
CA ALA A 64 -13.17 -3.71 -2.50
C ALA A 64 -12.67 -4.34 -3.80
N ASP A 65 -13.11 -3.85 -4.94
CA ASP A 65 -12.71 -4.33 -6.26
C ASP A 65 -12.73 -3.18 -7.27
N GLY A 66 -11.64 -3.03 -8.03
CA GLY A 66 -11.46 -1.91 -8.94
C GLY A 66 -11.61 -0.57 -8.22
N VAL A 67 -12.64 0.19 -8.59
CA VAL A 67 -12.95 1.51 -8.01
C VAL A 67 -14.09 1.45 -6.99
N PHE A 68 -14.55 0.26 -6.58
CA PHE A 68 -15.66 0.12 -5.65
C PHE A 68 -15.21 -0.44 -4.31
N VAL A 69 -15.79 0.11 -3.25
CA VAL A 69 -15.64 -0.35 -1.86
C VAL A 69 -17.02 -0.73 -1.34
N GLU A 70 -17.13 -1.88 -0.69
CA GLU A 70 -18.35 -2.34 -0.01
C GLU A 70 -18.10 -2.36 1.50
N ASP A 71 -19.02 -1.79 2.26
CA ASP A 71 -18.95 -1.79 3.72
C ASP A 71 -19.64 -3.01 4.35
N MET A 72 -19.56 -3.13 5.67
CA MET A 72 -20.15 -4.23 6.43
C MET A 72 -21.69 -4.22 6.45
N ASP A 73 -22.32 -3.08 6.14
CA ASP A 73 -23.78 -2.99 5.98
C ASP A 73 -24.22 -3.31 4.53
N GLY A 74 -23.28 -3.72 3.66
CA GLY A 74 -23.54 -4.06 2.26
C GLY A 74 -23.70 -2.86 1.32
N ARG A 75 -23.39 -1.64 1.77
CA ARG A 75 -23.44 -0.45 0.92
C ARG A 75 -22.18 -0.39 0.06
N ARG A 76 -22.37 -0.05 -1.22
CA ARG A 76 -21.29 0.08 -2.20
C ARG A 76 -21.03 1.55 -2.51
N TYR A 77 -19.76 1.93 -2.47
CA TYR A 77 -19.25 3.28 -2.70
C TYR A 77 -18.28 3.27 -3.88
N MET A 78 -18.28 4.34 -4.65
CA MET A 78 -17.19 4.62 -5.59
C MET A 78 -16.03 5.27 -4.84
N ASP A 79 -14.85 4.65 -4.89
CA ASP A 79 -13.65 5.13 -4.23
C ASP A 79 -12.95 6.20 -5.06
N CYS A 80 -13.24 7.45 -4.74
CA CYS A 80 -12.55 8.62 -5.31
C CYS A 80 -11.32 9.04 -4.48
N LEU A 81 -10.97 8.31 -3.42
CA LEU A 81 -9.79 8.56 -2.58
C LEU A 81 -8.59 7.75 -3.06
N ALA A 82 -8.82 6.53 -3.53
CA ALA A 82 -7.81 5.59 -4.03
C ALA A 82 -6.62 5.43 -3.06
N GLY A 83 -6.90 5.35 -1.76
CA GLY A 83 -5.87 5.29 -0.72
C GLY A 83 -4.94 6.50 -0.72
N ALA A 84 -5.49 7.71 -0.86
CA ALA A 84 -4.74 8.95 -1.06
C ALA A 84 -3.81 8.90 -2.28
N GLY A 85 -4.28 8.25 -3.36
CA GLY A 85 -3.55 8.07 -4.62
C GLY A 85 -2.61 6.86 -4.67
N ALA A 86 -2.45 6.09 -3.59
CA ALA A 86 -1.60 4.90 -3.57
C ALA A 86 -2.12 3.77 -4.48
N LEU A 87 -3.42 3.70 -4.71
CA LEU A 87 -4.08 2.63 -5.47
C LEU A 87 -4.33 3.05 -6.92
N ALA A 88 -3.25 3.35 -7.65
CA ALA A 88 -3.35 3.80 -9.06
C ALA A 88 -4.04 2.80 -10.00
N LEU A 89 -3.99 1.50 -9.69
CA LEU A 89 -4.64 0.43 -10.45
C LEU A 89 -6.01 0.02 -9.87
N GLY A 90 -6.44 0.66 -8.79
CA GLY A 90 -7.62 0.23 -8.01
C GLY A 90 -7.35 -0.96 -7.09
N HIS A 91 -8.39 -1.37 -6.37
CA HIS A 91 -8.38 -2.52 -5.47
C HIS A 91 -8.34 -3.83 -6.25
N HIS A 92 -7.62 -4.83 -5.73
CA HIS A 92 -7.57 -6.20 -6.27
C HIS A 92 -7.26 -6.34 -7.78
N HIS A 93 -6.47 -5.42 -8.33
CA HIS A 93 -6.08 -5.50 -9.74
C HIS A 93 -5.43 -6.87 -10.07
N PRO A 94 -5.92 -7.63 -11.08
CA PRO A 94 -5.52 -9.02 -11.30
C PRO A 94 -4.01 -9.25 -11.42
N VAL A 95 -3.29 -8.32 -12.07
CA VAL A 95 -1.83 -8.38 -12.22
C VAL A 95 -1.11 -8.29 -10.87
N VAL A 96 -1.61 -7.47 -9.94
CA VAL A 96 -1.01 -7.30 -8.60
C VAL A 96 -1.28 -8.54 -7.76
N VAL A 97 -2.52 -9.03 -7.78
CA VAL A 97 -2.92 -10.26 -7.07
C VAL A 97 -2.04 -11.43 -7.52
N GLU A 98 -1.90 -11.63 -8.82
CA GLU A 98 -1.09 -12.72 -9.37
C GLU A 98 0.40 -12.58 -8.99
N ALA A 99 0.95 -11.36 -9.03
CA ALA A 99 2.34 -11.12 -8.62
C ALA A 99 2.58 -11.46 -7.14
N ILE A 100 1.64 -11.11 -6.25
CA ILE A 100 1.70 -11.48 -4.82
C ILE A 100 1.62 -12.99 -4.66
N ARG A 101 0.66 -13.66 -5.33
CA ARG A 101 0.49 -15.13 -5.24
C ARG A 101 1.76 -15.86 -5.67
N ARG A 102 2.38 -15.45 -6.79
CA ARG A 102 3.65 -16.02 -7.26
C ARG A 102 4.79 -15.79 -6.27
N THR A 103 4.91 -14.58 -5.74
CA THR A 103 5.93 -14.25 -4.72
C THR A 103 5.84 -15.19 -3.52
N LEU A 104 4.63 -15.50 -3.06
CA LEU A 104 4.41 -16.43 -1.95
C LEU A 104 4.71 -17.89 -2.36
N ALA A 105 4.25 -18.32 -3.54
CA ALA A 105 4.43 -19.68 -4.03
C ALA A 105 5.89 -20.03 -4.36
N ASP A 106 6.64 -19.07 -4.92
CA ASP A 106 8.02 -19.26 -5.37
C ASP A 106 9.04 -19.24 -4.21
N GLY A 107 8.59 -18.92 -2.98
CA GLY A 107 9.45 -18.89 -1.80
C GLY A 107 10.55 -17.85 -1.86
N VAL A 108 10.34 -16.75 -2.59
CA VAL A 108 11.33 -15.66 -2.65
C VAL A 108 11.47 -15.01 -1.25
N PRO A 109 12.68 -14.55 -0.88
CA PRO A 109 12.90 -14.00 0.46
C PRO A 109 12.09 -12.72 0.69
N PHE A 110 11.43 -12.63 1.85
CA PHE A 110 10.63 -11.45 2.22
C PHE A 110 11.48 -10.24 2.63
N GLN A 111 12.67 -10.48 3.17
CA GLN A 111 13.58 -9.43 3.62
C GLN A 111 15.02 -9.83 3.28
N THR A 112 15.72 -8.98 2.53
CA THR A 112 17.12 -9.20 2.12
C THR A 112 18.06 -8.04 2.41
N LEU A 113 17.60 -7.02 3.15
CA LEU A 113 18.28 -5.76 3.38
C LEU A 113 18.73 -5.15 2.04
N ASP A 114 20.03 -4.96 1.85
CA ASP A 114 20.61 -4.45 0.62
C ASP A 114 21.02 -5.54 -0.37
N LEU A 115 20.98 -6.82 0.01
CA LEU A 115 21.34 -7.93 -0.85
C LEU A 115 20.49 -7.96 -2.13
N THR A 116 21.15 -8.26 -3.24
CA THR A 116 20.53 -8.33 -4.57
C THR A 116 19.71 -9.60 -4.71
N THR A 117 18.54 -9.48 -5.37
CA THR A 117 17.71 -10.59 -5.80
C THR A 117 17.32 -10.41 -7.28
N PRO A 118 16.99 -11.48 -8.02
CA PRO A 118 16.49 -11.36 -9.38
C PRO A 118 15.22 -10.48 -9.49
N VAL A 119 14.38 -10.47 -8.45
CA VAL A 119 13.17 -9.61 -8.39
C VAL A 119 13.56 -8.14 -8.28
N LYS A 120 14.51 -7.81 -7.39
CA LYS A 120 15.04 -6.44 -7.23
C LYS A 120 15.71 -5.94 -8.51
N ASP A 121 16.49 -6.79 -9.16
CA ASP A 121 17.16 -6.47 -10.43
C ASP A 121 16.16 -6.15 -11.55
N ARG A 122 15.16 -7.02 -11.77
CA ARG A 122 14.09 -6.79 -12.76
C ARG A 122 13.25 -5.54 -12.47
N PHE A 123 12.98 -5.25 -11.19
CA PHE A 123 12.31 -4.01 -10.80
C PHE A 123 13.13 -2.79 -11.22
N VAL A 124 14.44 -2.80 -10.97
CA VAL A 124 15.36 -1.72 -11.34
C VAL A 124 15.41 -1.54 -12.85
N GLU A 125 15.54 -2.63 -13.62
CA GLU A 125 15.51 -2.60 -15.09
C GLU A 125 14.21 -1.98 -15.62
N THR A 126 13.07 -2.45 -15.12
CA THR A 126 11.74 -1.95 -15.52
C THR A 126 11.60 -0.46 -15.20
N LEU A 127 11.98 -0.05 -13.98
CA LEU A 127 11.95 1.34 -13.56
C LEU A 127 12.79 2.22 -14.49
N PHE A 128 14.04 1.87 -14.74
CA PHE A 128 14.91 2.66 -15.61
C PHE A 128 14.41 2.73 -17.06
N SER A 129 13.80 1.66 -17.59
CA SER A 129 13.21 1.66 -18.93
C SER A 129 12.04 2.63 -19.10
N SER A 130 11.36 2.99 -18.00
CA SER A 130 10.25 3.95 -18.00
C SER A 130 10.71 5.43 -17.94
N LEU A 131 11.98 5.67 -17.61
CA LEU A 131 12.53 7.01 -17.43
C LEU A 131 13.13 7.55 -18.74
N PRO A 132 13.20 8.89 -18.93
CA PRO A 132 13.91 9.47 -20.06
C PRO A 132 15.37 9.00 -20.10
N LYS A 133 15.84 8.54 -21.27
CA LYS A 133 17.17 7.91 -21.41
C LYS A 133 18.31 8.76 -20.84
N ALA A 134 18.31 10.06 -21.14
CA ALA A 134 19.34 10.98 -20.67
C ALA A 134 19.45 11.05 -19.13
N PHE A 135 18.32 10.86 -18.43
CA PHE A 135 18.30 10.77 -16.97
C PHE A 135 18.71 9.38 -16.50
N ALA A 136 18.14 8.33 -17.09
CA ALA A 136 18.41 6.93 -16.73
C ALA A 136 19.91 6.57 -16.81
N ASP A 137 20.62 7.05 -17.82
CA ASP A 137 22.04 6.77 -18.04
C ASP A 137 22.95 7.24 -16.87
N GLN A 138 22.52 8.25 -16.12
CA GLN A 138 23.31 8.87 -15.04
C GLN A 138 22.71 8.65 -13.64
N ALA A 139 21.46 8.21 -13.57
CA ALA A 139 20.75 8.07 -12.30
C ALA A 139 21.22 6.82 -11.52
N ARG A 140 20.97 6.87 -10.20
CA ARG A 140 21.18 5.78 -9.24
C ARG A 140 19.95 5.70 -8.34
N ILE A 141 19.67 4.51 -7.80
CA ILE A 141 18.51 4.27 -6.94
C ILE A 141 19.00 3.98 -5.53
N GLN A 142 18.36 4.62 -4.55
CA GLN A 142 18.44 4.27 -3.14
C GLN A 142 17.10 3.70 -2.69
N PHE A 143 17.09 2.42 -2.29
CA PHE A 143 15.94 1.84 -1.59
C PHE A 143 16.00 2.30 -0.13
N CYS A 144 14.99 3.05 0.30
CA CYS A 144 14.84 3.58 1.66
C CYS A 144 13.79 2.77 2.43
N GLY A 145 13.44 3.21 3.65
CA GLY A 145 12.29 2.65 4.37
C GLY A 145 11.00 2.74 3.52
N PRO A 146 10.00 1.88 3.76
CA PRO A 146 8.83 1.73 2.91
C PRO A 146 7.79 2.84 3.13
N SER A 147 8.20 4.11 3.13
CA SER A 147 7.31 5.26 3.25
C SER A 147 7.80 6.47 2.44
N GLY A 148 6.88 7.38 2.09
CA GLY A 148 7.24 8.63 1.43
C GLY A 148 8.13 9.54 2.29
N ALA A 149 7.93 9.53 3.61
CA ALA A 149 8.74 10.32 4.54
C ALA A 149 10.20 9.82 4.58
N ASP A 150 10.43 8.50 4.54
CA ASP A 150 11.77 7.92 4.46
C ASP A 150 12.51 8.36 3.20
N ALA A 151 11.80 8.44 2.07
CA ALA A 151 12.36 8.94 0.81
C ALA A 151 12.75 10.42 0.91
N ILE A 152 11.92 11.26 1.52
CA ILE A 152 12.25 12.67 1.78
C ILE A 152 13.47 12.79 2.70
N GLU A 153 13.53 12.02 3.79
CA GLU A 153 14.69 12.06 4.69
C GLU A 153 15.98 11.59 3.99
N ALA A 154 15.90 10.55 3.16
CA ALA A 154 17.03 10.10 2.35
C ALA A 154 17.50 11.19 1.38
N ALA A 155 16.58 11.87 0.70
CA ALA A 155 16.91 12.97 -0.21
C ALA A 155 17.57 14.16 0.50
N VAL A 156 17.04 14.55 1.67
CA VAL A 156 17.61 15.62 2.51
C VAL A 156 19.01 15.26 2.99
N LYS A 157 19.24 14.01 3.41
CA LYS A 157 20.58 13.54 3.79
C LYS A 157 21.53 13.58 2.59
N LEU A 158 21.11 13.09 1.44
CA LEU A 158 21.92 13.07 0.22
C LEU A 158 22.35 14.48 -0.19
N VAL A 159 21.42 15.44 -0.28
CA VAL A 159 21.75 16.79 -0.74
C VAL A 159 22.66 17.52 0.24
N LYS A 160 22.48 17.33 1.56
CA LYS A 160 23.35 17.91 2.58
C LYS A 160 24.76 17.32 2.49
N THR A 161 24.87 16.00 2.35
CA THR A 161 26.17 15.31 2.19
C THR A 161 26.88 15.74 0.91
N ALA A 162 26.19 15.76 -0.22
CA ALA A 162 26.78 16.06 -1.52
C ALA A 162 27.21 17.53 -1.65
N THR A 163 26.50 18.46 -1.00
CA THR A 163 26.76 19.91 -1.17
C THR A 163 27.48 20.56 0.01
N GLY A 164 27.53 19.91 1.17
CA GLY A 164 28.00 20.49 2.43
C GLY A 164 27.08 21.58 3.02
N ARG A 165 25.96 21.90 2.36
CA ARG A 165 25.00 22.91 2.83
C ARG A 165 24.04 22.31 3.85
N ARG A 166 23.55 23.14 4.77
CA ARG A 166 22.67 22.71 5.87
C ARG A 166 21.22 23.15 5.72
N SER A 167 20.98 24.28 5.07
CA SER A 167 19.65 24.86 4.90
C SER A 167 18.90 24.16 3.77
N ILE A 168 17.61 23.91 3.99
CA ILE A 168 16.66 23.40 3.00
C ILE A 168 15.52 24.42 2.90
N LEU A 169 15.09 24.73 1.68
CA LEU A 169 13.94 25.58 1.42
C LEU A 169 12.73 24.70 1.09
N ALA A 170 11.59 25.01 1.68
CA ALA A 170 10.28 24.41 1.37
C ALA A 170 9.28 25.52 1.06
N PHE A 171 8.18 25.14 0.40
CA PHE A 171 7.17 26.09 -0.07
C PHE A 171 5.90 26.01 0.78
N HIS A 172 5.18 27.14 0.84
CA HIS A 172 3.84 27.21 1.44
C HIS A 172 2.90 26.18 0.81
N GLY A 173 2.10 25.49 1.64
CA GLY A 173 1.20 24.41 1.21
C GLY A 173 1.87 23.09 0.80
N ALA A 174 3.20 22.95 0.95
CA ALA A 174 3.90 21.70 0.65
C ALA A 174 3.65 20.65 1.73
N TYR A 175 3.52 19.37 1.34
CA TYR A 175 3.44 18.24 2.27
C TYR A 175 4.53 17.22 1.96
N HIS A 176 5.36 16.92 2.96
CA HIS A 176 6.53 16.03 2.80
C HIS A 176 6.52 14.82 3.74
N GLY A 177 5.56 14.73 4.66
CA GLY A 177 5.40 13.62 5.58
C GLY A 177 5.52 14.01 7.04
N MET A 178 5.39 13.02 7.93
CA MET A 178 5.14 13.25 9.36
C MET A 178 6.32 12.86 10.26
N THR A 179 7.44 12.38 9.71
CA THR A 179 8.66 12.20 10.50
C THR A 179 9.27 13.56 10.83
N HIS A 180 10.07 13.68 11.90
CA HIS A 180 10.53 14.98 12.38
C HIS A 180 11.25 15.81 11.30
N GLY A 181 12.09 15.18 10.47
CA GLY A 181 12.80 15.85 9.39
C GLY A 181 11.86 16.29 8.25
N ALA A 182 10.96 15.40 7.82
CA ALA A 182 10.03 15.67 6.73
C ALA A 182 8.92 16.66 7.14
N LEU A 183 8.47 16.60 8.39
CA LEU A 183 7.49 17.51 8.98
C LEU A 183 8.03 18.94 9.00
N GLY A 184 9.31 19.13 9.31
CA GLY A 184 9.96 20.45 9.25
C GLY A 184 10.03 21.05 7.84
N LEU A 185 9.73 20.27 6.80
CA LEU A 185 9.62 20.73 5.42
C LEU A 185 8.16 20.89 4.96
N THR A 186 7.19 20.44 5.75
CA THR A 186 5.77 20.61 5.44
C THR A 186 5.37 22.04 5.78
N GLY A 187 4.82 22.76 4.80
CA GLY A 187 4.32 24.12 4.97
C GLY A 187 2.83 24.09 5.30
N GLU A 188 2.42 24.87 6.30
CA GLU A 188 1.04 25.36 6.36
C GLU A 188 0.68 26.14 5.11
#